data_AF-A0A5H2XNV3-F1
#
_entry.id   AF-A0A5H2XNV3-F1
#
_cell.length_a   1.000
_cell.length_b   1.000
_cell.length_c   1.000
_cell.angle_alpha   90.00
_cell.angle_beta   90.00
_cell.angle_gamma   90.00
#
_symmetry.space_group_name_H-M   'P 1'
#
loop_
_entity.id
_entity.type
_entity.pdbx_description
1 polymer ?
#
loop_
_entity_poly.entity_id
_entity_poly.type
_entity_poly.pdbx_seq_one_letter_code
_entity_poly.pdbx_strand_id
1 'polypeptide(L)'
;MARTVADPIMPKVDVFAFGVVLLELLSGKKALETKDKGEIVMLCKELRAVLKNEEERVDRLIKWMDPKLENCYPIDRALSLAALAWTCTQEKALLGQKWQKLSLTFLFLLSHPLRQCINLQVQM
;
A
#
# COMPACT_ATOMS: atom_id res chain seq x y z
N MET A 1 -19.93 -28.03 -14.91
CA MET A 1 -18.61 -27.55 -14.43
C MET A 1 -18.31 -26.23 -15.13
N ALA A 2 -18.47 -25.10 -14.45
CA ALA A 2 -18.08 -23.81 -15.01
C ALA A 2 -16.54 -23.75 -15.04
N ARG A 3 -15.96 -23.79 -16.23
CA ARG A 3 -14.57 -23.37 -16.42
C ARG A 3 -14.59 -21.85 -16.36
N THR A 4 -14.31 -21.28 -15.19
CA THR A 4 -13.87 -19.89 -15.12
C THR A 4 -12.52 -19.83 -15.81
N VAL A 5 -12.51 -19.34 -17.05
CA VAL A 5 -11.29 -18.88 -17.69
C VAL A 5 -10.77 -17.77 -16.77
N ALA A 6 -9.64 -18.01 -16.12
CA ALA A 6 -8.98 -16.98 -15.32
C ALA A 6 -8.62 -15.86 -16.30
N ASP A 7 -9.42 -14.80 -16.29
CA ASP A 7 -9.16 -13.63 -17.10
C ASP A 7 -7.81 -13.02 -16.66
N PRO A 8 -6.83 -12.86 -17.56
CA PRO A 8 -5.48 -12.41 -17.20
C PRO A 8 -5.42 -10.95 -16.72
N ILE A 9 -6.56 -10.24 -16.73
CA ILE A 9 -6.72 -8.86 -16.26
C ILE A 9 -7.17 -8.85 -14.79
N MET A 10 -7.96 -9.85 -14.35
CA MET A 10 -8.47 -9.92 -12.96
C MET A 10 -7.35 -9.83 -11.91
N PRO A 11 -6.24 -10.60 -11.99
CA PRO A 11 -5.16 -10.46 -11.03
C PRO A 11 -4.54 -9.06 -11.07
N LYS A 12 -4.44 -8.41 -12.23
CA LYS A 12 -3.86 -7.06 -12.31
C LYS A 12 -4.73 -6.03 -11.59
N VAL A 13 -6.04 -6.16 -11.72
CA VAL A 13 -7.01 -5.32 -11.00
C VAL A 13 -6.92 -5.57 -9.50
N ASP A 14 -6.85 -6.83 -9.08
CA ASP A 14 -6.73 -7.20 -7.67
C ASP A 14 -5.43 -6.65 -7.03
N VAL A 15 -4.29 -6.68 -7.72
CA VAL A 15 -3.04 -6.09 -7.21
C VAL A 15 -3.14 -4.58 -7.12
N PHE A 16 -3.75 -3.93 -8.10
CA PHE A 16 -3.92 -2.49 -8.07
C PHE A 16 -4.81 -2.07 -6.91
N ALA A 17 -5.97 -2.72 -6.76
CA ALA A 17 -6.89 -2.50 -5.65
C ALA A 17 -6.22 -2.77 -4.29
N PHE A 18 -5.43 -3.83 -4.20
CA PHE A 18 -4.64 -4.14 -3.02
C PHE A 18 -3.63 -3.01 -2.68
N GLY A 19 -2.94 -2.47 -3.70
CA GLY A 19 -2.05 -1.33 -3.54
C GLY A 19 -2.78 -0.06 -3.08
N VAL A 20 -3.97 0.20 -3.60
CA VAL A 20 -4.85 1.29 -3.17
C VAL A 20 -5.20 1.15 -1.69
N VAL A 21 -5.63 -0.03 -1.25
CA VAL A 21 -5.95 -0.29 0.17
C VAL A 21 -4.73 -0.07 1.06
N LEU A 22 -3.53 -0.49 0.65
CA LEU A 22 -2.31 -0.20 1.42
C LEU A 22 -2.02 1.29 1.57
N LEU A 23 -2.25 2.09 0.52
CA LEU A 23 -2.06 3.54 0.60
C LEU A 23 -3.00 4.16 1.62
N GLU A 24 -4.26 3.73 1.66
CA GLU A 24 -5.25 4.22 2.61
C GLU A 24 -4.91 3.83 4.04
N LEU A 25 -4.55 2.56 4.27
CA LEU A 25 -4.19 2.06 5.59
C LEU A 25 -2.93 2.73 6.17
N LEU A 26 -1.91 3.00 5.34
CA LEU A 26 -0.67 3.59 5.81
C LEU A 26 -0.82 5.10 6.10
N SER A 27 -1.63 5.80 5.32
CA SER A 27 -1.77 7.27 5.40
C SER A 27 -2.97 7.77 6.19
N GLY A 28 -3.98 6.90 6.41
CA GLY A 28 -5.27 7.29 7.00
C GLY A 28 -6.13 8.18 6.09
N LYS A 29 -5.77 8.30 4.80
CA LYS A 29 -6.42 9.17 3.81
C LYS A 29 -7.06 8.35 2.70
N LYS A 30 -8.02 8.94 1.99
CA LYS A 30 -8.58 8.33 0.77
C LYS A 30 -7.53 8.32 -0.34
N ALA A 31 -7.36 7.18 -1.00
CA ALA A 31 -6.33 7.01 -2.04
C ALA A 31 -6.61 7.81 -3.32
N LEU A 32 -7.89 8.09 -3.56
CA LEU A 32 -8.37 8.93 -4.65
C LEU A 32 -9.24 10.03 -4.05
N GLU A 33 -8.80 11.28 -4.20
CA GLU A 33 -9.60 12.43 -3.76
C GLU A 33 -9.77 13.41 -4.92
N THR A 34 -11.02 13.75 -5.19
CA THR A 34 -11.37 14.80 -6.16
C THR A 34 -11.44 16.12 -5.41
N LYS A 35 -10.55 17.05 -5.75
CA LYS A 35 -10.59 18.42 -5.21
C LYS A 35 -11.68 19.23 -5.89
N ASP A 36 -12.07 20.37 -5.28
CA ASP A 36 -13.13 21.26 -5.77
C ASP A 36 -12.97 21.73 -7.23
N LYS A 37 -11.75 21.66 -7.77
CA LYS A 37 -11.41 22.02 -9.15
C LYS A 37 -11.49 20.84 -10.14
N GLY A 38 -11.97 19.68 -9.71
CA GLY A 38 -12.00 18.45 -10.51
C GLY A 38 -10.63 17.75 -10.64
N GLU A 39 -9.61 18.22 -9.90
CA GLU A 39 -8.30 17.58 -9.89
C GLU A 39 -8.34 16.30 -9.05
N ILE A 40 -7.99 15.18 -9.68
CA ILE A 40 -7.86 13.89 -9.02
C ILE A 40 -6.46 13.79 -8.42
N VAL A 41 -6.38 13.87 -7.09
CA VAL A 41 -5.15 13.60 -6.35
C VAL A 41 -5.09 12.11 -6.03
N MET A 42 -3.95 11.51 -6.38
CA MET A 42 -3.66 10.11 -6.09
C MET A 42 -2.56 10.02 -5.06
N LEU A 43 -2.82 9.34 -3.94
CA LEU A 43 -1.83 9.13 -2.88
C LEU A 43 -0.56 8.44 -3.39
N CYS A 44 -0.65 7.65 -4.47
CA CYS A 44 0.52 7.02 -5.08
C CYS A 44 1.54 8.07 -5.57
N LYS A 45 1.09 9.24 -6.07
CA LYS A 45 1.98 10.32 -6.51
C LYS A 45 2.71 10.96 -5.33
N GLU A 46 2.03 11.14 -4.20
CA GLU A 46 2.65 11.62 -2.97
C GLU A 46 3.69 10.62 -2.45
N LEU A 47 3.31 9.34 -2.39
CA LEU A 47 4.21 8.29 -1.95
C LEU A 47 5.46 8.17 -2.84
N ARG A 48 5.33 8.41 -4.15
CA ARG A 48 6.48 8.47 -5.06
C ARG A 48 7.47 9.54 -4.62
N ALA A 49 7.00 10.73 -4.22
CA ALA A 49 7.87 11.81 -3.73
C ALA A 49 8.52 11.42 -2.39
N VAL A 50 7.77 10.74 -1.53
CA VAL A 50 8.27 10.18 -0.25
C VAL A 50 9.37 9.15 -0.47
N LEU A 51 9.32 8.33 -1.52
CA LEU A 51 10.32 7.27 -1.78
C LEU A 51 11.51 7.72 -2.63
N LYS A 52 11.45 8.89 -3.29
CA LYS A 52 12.42 9.31 -4.32
C LYS A 52 13.84 9.58 -3.81
N ASN A 53 14.01 10.16 -2.63
CA ASN A 53 15.30 10.54 -2.07
C ASN A 53 15.65 9.62 -0.88
N GLU A 54 16.73 8.85 -1.00
CA GLU A 54 17.08 7.82 -0.01
C GLU A 54 17.47 8.37 1.36
N GLU A 55 18.14 9.53 1.41
CA GLU A 55 18.72 10.11 2.63
C GLU A 55 17.64 10.58 3.61
N GLU A 56 16.62 11.27 3.10
CA GLU A 56 15.50 11.78 3.90
C GLU A 56 14.27 10.84 3.83
N ARG A 57 14.39 9.65 3.25
CA ARG A 57 13.25 8.75 2.99
C ARG A 57 12.48 8.41 4.27
N VAL A 58 13.20 8.17 5.37
CA VAL A 58 12.62 7.82 6.67
C VAL A 58 11.78 8.97 7.21
N ASP A 59 12.36 10.18 7.27
CA ASP A 59 11.66 11.35 7.81
C ASP A 59 10.45 11.75 6.98
N ARG A 60 10.57 11.67 5.65
CA ARG A 60 9.44 11.91 4.75
C ARG A 60 8.36 10.84 4.91
N LEU A 61 8.74 9.59 5.15
CA LEU A 61 7.76 8.53 5.39
C LEU A 61 7.02 8.76 6.70
N ILE A 62 7.72 9.04 7.80
CA ILE A 62 7.10 9.32 9.11
C ILE A 62 6.07 10.45 9.00
N LYS A 63 6.39 11.52 8.26
CA LYS A 63 5.46 12.64 8.01
C LYS A 63 4.27 12.29 7.12
N TRP A 64 4.41 11.26 6.28
CA TRP A 64 3.37 10.86 5.33
C TRP A 64 2.40 9.83 5.92
N MET A 65 2.86 9.03 6.88
CA MET A 65 2.06 8.02 7.59
C MET A 65 0.91 8.66 8.39
N ASP A 66 -0.13 7.88 8.67
CA ASP A 66 -1.28 8.32 9.46
C ASP A 66 -0.83 8.82 10.85
N PRO A 67 -1.10 10.08 11.20
CA PRO A 67 -0.79 10.63 12.52
C PRO A 67 -1.41 9.83 13.67
N LYS A 68 -2.55 9.16 13.45
CA LYS A 68 -3.21 8.31 14.46
C LYS A 68 -2.41 7.06 14.84
N LEU A 69 -1.42 6.69 14.03
CA LEU A 69 -0.51 5.59 14.35
C LEU A 69 0.56 6.01 15.36
N GLU A 70 0.70 7.32 15.66
CA GLU A 70 1.60 7.87 16.70
C GLU A 70 3.06 7.36 16.61
N ASN A 71 3.51 7.03 15.39
CA ASN A 71 4.81 6.40 15.13
C ASN A 71 5.03 5.06 15.88
N CYS A 72 3.94 4.39 16.29
CA CYS A 72 3.92 3.07 16.93
C CYS A 72 4.05 1.93 15.90
N TYR A 73 5.02 2.02 15.00
CA TYR A 73 5.31 0.98 14.01
C TYR A 73 6.82 0.86 13.75
N PRO A 74 7.33 -0.34 13.40
CA PRO A 74 8.71 -0.47 12.97
C PRO A 74 8.94 0.23 11.62
N ILE A 75 9.90 1.16 11.56
CA ILE A 75 10.20 1.96 10.36
C ILE A 75 10.51 1.07 9.14
N ASP A 76 11.28 0.00 9.32
CA ASP A 76 11.62 -0.92 8.21
C ASP A 76 10.39 -1.61 7.61
N ARG A 77 9.38 -1.90 8.44
CA ARG A 77 8.11 -2.49 8.00
C ARG A 77 7.26 -1.47 7.27
N ALA A 78 7.19 -0.24 7.77
CA ALA A 78 6.49 0.85 7.09
C ALA A 78 7.12 1.14 5.72
N LEU A 79 8.46 1.18 5.62
CA LEU A 79 9.18 1.33 4.34
C LEU A 79 8.87 0.18 3.37
N SER A 80 8.85 -1.05 3.87
CA SER A 80 8.54 -2.24 3.06
C SER A 80 7.10 -2.19 2.51
N LEU A 81 6.14 -1.82 3.36
CA LEU A 81 4.74 -1.68 2.98
C LEU A 81 4.52 -0.51 2.03
N ALA A 82 5.19 0.62 2.22
CA ALA A 82 5.19 1.75 1.31
C ALA A 82 5.75 1.37 -0.07
N ALA A 83 6.89 0.70 -0.13
CA ALA A 83 7.47 0.22 -1.39
C ALA A 83 6.54 -0.80 -2.08
N LEU A 84 5.85 -1.63 -1.30
CA LEU A 84 4.85 -2.56 -1.80
C LEU A 84 3.64 -1.84 -2.41
N ALA A 85 3.06 -0.89 -1.67
CA ALA A 85 1.94 -0.07 -2.12
C ALA A 85 2.28 0.67 -3.43
N TRP A 86 3.48 1.26 -3.50
CA TRP A 86 3.99 1.90 -4.71
C TRP A 86 4.13 0.91 -5.87
N THR A 87 4.67 -0.29 -5.64
CA THR A 87 4.82 -1.30 -6.69
C THR A 87 3.47 -1.80 -7.22
N CYS A 88 2.48 -1.96 -6.32
CA CYS A 88 1.14 -2.43 -6.68
C CYS A 88 0.32 -1.39 -7.46
N THR A 89 0.56 -0.10 -7.23
CA THR A 89 -0.16 1.01 -7.87
C THR A 89 0.54 1.60 -9.08
N GLN A 90 1.68 1.04 -9.51
CA GLN A 90 2.30 1.41 -10.77
C GLN A 90 1.54 0.81 -11.96
N GLU A 91 1.22 1.66 -12.93
CA GLU A 91 0.54 1.35 -14.19
C GLU A 91 1.24 0.25 -15.02
N LYS A 92 2.53 0.01 -14.73
CA LYS A 92 3.35 -1.10 -15.24
C LYS A 92 3.44 -2.29 -14.28
N ALA A 93 2.36 -2.70 -13.61
CA ALA A 93 2.29 -4.01 -12.96
C ALA A 93 2.19 -5.15 -14.00
N LEU A 94 3.14 -5.18 -14.93
CA LEU A 94 3.38 -6.26 -15.88
C LEU A 94 4.48 -7.15 -15.28
N LEU A 95 4.08 -8.32 -14.79
CA LEU A 95 4.67 -9.62 -15.10
C LEU A 95 4.28 -10.60 -13.99
N GLY A 96 3.60 -11.67 -14.41
CA GLY A 96 3.05 -12.75 -13.59
C GLY A 96 4.07 -13.61 -12.82
N GLN A 97 5.23 -13.06 -12.45
CA GLN A 97 6.29 -13.76 -11.71
C GLN A 97 6.49 -13.27 -10.26
N LYS A 98 5.85 -12.15 -9.83
CA LYS A 98 6.04 -11.57 -8.48
C LYS A 98 4.95 -11.93 -7.46
N TRP A 99 3.83 -12.52 -7.89
CA TRP A 99 2.68 -12.88 -7.05
C TRP A 99 3.02 -13.85 -5.91
N GLN A 100 3.92 -14.80 -6.16
CA GLN A 100 4.43 -15.74 -5.15
C GLN A 100 5.12 -15.00 -4.00
N LYS A 101 5.95 -13.99 -4.31
CA LYS A 101 6.70 -13.22 -3.32
C LYS A 101 5.82 -12.29 -2.48
N LEU A 102 4.74 -11.77 -3.08
CA LEU A 102 3.73 -10.99 -2.36
C LEU A 102 2.92 -11.85 -1.40
N SER A 103 2.49 -13.05 -1.82
CA SER A 103 1.75 -13.98 -0.95
C SER A 103 2.53 -14.36 0.31
N LEU A 104 3.84 -14.61 0.15
CA LEU A 104 4.73 -14.94 1.27
C LEU A 104 4.98 -13.74 2.18
N THR A 105 5.14 -12.54 1.60
CA THR A 105 5.29 -11.30 2.37
C THR A 105 4.00 -11.00 3.16
N PHE A 106 2.83 -11.25 2.57
CA PHE A 106 1.52 -11.13 3.22
C PHE A 106 1.36 -12.09 4.39
N LEU A 107 1.65 -13.37 4.18
CA LEU A 107 1.59 -14.38 5.23
C LEU A 107 2.56 -14.05 6.39
N PHE A 108 3.73 -13.49 6.07
CA PHE A 108 4.72 -13.07 7.06
C PHE A 108 4.27 -11.82 7.84
N LEU A 109 3.61 -10.86 7.19
CA LEU A 109 3.04 -9.68 7.84
C LEU A 109 1.85 -10.01 8.74
N LEU A 110 1.02 -10.99 8.33
CA LEU A 110 -0.12 -11.48 9.11
C LEU A 110 0.28 -12.32 10.34
N SER A 111 1.51 -12.84 10.37
CA SER A 111 2.09 -13.60 11.49
C SER A 111 2.98 -12.75 12.41
N HIS A 112 3.21 -11.47 12.07
CA HIS A 112 4.00 -10.53 12.86
C HIS A 112 3.13 -9.63 13.77
N PRO A 113 3.70 -9.04 14.83
CA PRO A 113 3.01 -8.20 15.82
C PRO A 113 2.23 -6.99 15.26
N LEU A 114 2.38 -6.65 13.97
CA LEU A 114 1.58 -5.63 13.27
C LEU A 114 0.07 -5.96 13.23
N ARG A 115 -0.33 -7.23 13.41
CA ARG A 115 -1.74 -7.63 13.52
C ARG A 115 -2.41 -7.08 14.79
N GLN A 116 -1.64 -6.83 15.85
CA GLN A 116 -2.18 -6.23 17.08
C GLN A 116 -2.43 -4.73 16.91
N CYS A 117 -1.57 -4.01 16.18
CA CYS A 117 -1.76 -2.58 15.90
C CYS A 117 -2.94 -2.31 14.95
N ILE A 118 -3.16 -3.16 13.95
CA ILE A 118 -4.27 -2.99 13.00
C ILE A 118 -5.64 -3.29 13.66
N ASN A 119 -5.72 -4.25 14.59
CA ASN A 119 -6.97 -4.56 15.30
C ASN A 119 -7.43 -3.41 16.21
N LEU A 120 -6.52 -2.59 16.75
CA LEU A 120 -6.90 -1.39 17.50
C LEU A 120 -7.55 -0.31 16.62
N GLN A 121 -7.29 -0.30 15.31
CA GLN A 121 -7.86 0.67 14.37
C GLN A 121 -9.26 0.30 13.85
N VAL A 122 -9.70 -0.95 14.03
CA VAL A 122 -11.02 -1.43 13.55
C VAL A 122 -12.08 -1.45 14.67
N GLN A 123 -11.68 -1.27 15.93
CA GLN A 123 -12.59 -1.22 17.09
C GLN A 123 -12.83 0.18 17.66
N MET A 124 -12.36 1.24 16.99
CA MET A 124 -12.66 2.66 17.28
C MET A 124 -13.16 3.36 16.04
#